data_AF-X1MZR9-F1
#
_entry.id   AF-X1MZR9-F1
#
_cell.length_a   1.000
_cell.length_b   1.000
_cell.length_c   1.000
_cell.angle_alpha   90.00
_cell.angle_beta   90.00
_cell.angle_gamma   90.00
#
_symmetry.space_group_name_H-M   'P 1'
#
loop_
_entity.id
_entity.type
_entity.pdbx_description
1 polymer ?
#
loop_
_entity_poly.entity_id
_entity_poly.type
_entity_poly.pdbx_seq_one_letter_code
_entity_poly.pdbx_strand_id
1 'polypeptide(L)'
;MVDDLDALSDYELGLFRYIGYGLKDSNILLIGTSQLIEKISNLGFEILNLRPFSKGETQELLEKTFFKISLTKDSVKTASINDFTQWLHKESGGNPLFIVETLKTLYENKVIYYQTNAWHIKTDLLKKGEIDKAKSLVQEKLTTKEEIRYFFTLAMIYSVQGKTAQAEKAL
;
A
#
# COMPACT_ATOMS: atom_id res chain seq x y z
N MET A 1 16.32 14.47 -2.35
CA MET A 1 14.99 14.08 -1.85
C MET A 1 15.10 13.91 -0.35
N VAL A 2 14.16 14.47 0.41
CA VAL A 2 14.15 14.40 1.88
C VAL A 2 12.79 13.84 2.29
N ASP A 3 12.79 12.80 3.10
CA ASP A 3 11.57 12.20 3.63
C ASP A 3 11.20 12.81 4.98
N ASP A 4 9.93 12.70 5.38
CA ASP A 4 9.40 13.11 6.68
C ASP A 4 9.81 14.54 7.12
N LEU A 5 9.62 15.55 6.26
CA LEU A 5 9.97 16.94 6.59
C LEU A 5 9.25 17.45 7.85
N ASP A 6 8.10 16.89 8.20
CA ASP A 6 7.38 17.22 9.42
C ASP A 6 8.14 16.87 10.70
N ALA A 7 9.12 15.96 10.64
CA ALA A 7 10.00 15.65 11.77
C ALA A 7 11.14 16.67 11.95
N LEU A 8 11.42 17.52 10.95
CA LEU A 8 12.53 18.47 10.98
C LEU A 8 12.21 19.71 11.84
N SER A 9 13.26 20.24 12.45
CA SER A 9 13.24 21.52 13.18
C SER A 9 13.11 22.72 12.25
N ASP A 10 12.74 23.87 12.79
CA ASP A 10 12.61 25.12 12.02
C ASP A 10 13.92 25.54 11.37
N TYR A 11 15.06 25.25 12.02
CA TYR A 11 16.38 25.52 11.46
C TYR A 11 16.65 24.67 10.21
N GLU A 12 16.38 23.36 10.29
CA GLU A 12 16.57 22.43 9.17
C GLU A 12 15.62 22.72 8.01
N LEU A 13 14.37 23.10 8.32
CA LEU A 13 13.41 23.55 7.31
C LEU A 13 13.82 24.88 6.67
N GLY A 14 14.40 25.80 7.46
CA GLY A 14 14.99 27.03 6.95
C GLY A 14 16.15 26.77 5.99
N LEU A 15 17.02 25.82 6.33
CA LEU A 15 18.10 25.38 5.44
C LEU A 15 17.54 24.72 4.17
N PHE A 16 16.54 23.85 4.29
CA PHE A 16 15.89 23.21 3.15
C PHE A 16 15.31 24.27 2.18
N ARG A 17 14.63 25.28 2.73
CA ARG A 17 14.13 26.43 1.96
C ARG A 17 15.25 27.25 1.32
N TYR A 18 16.34 27.49 2.04
CA TYR A 18 17.50 28.20 1.50
C TYR A 18 18.16 27.44 0.35
N ILE A 19 18.25 26.11 0.42
CA ILE A 19 18.77 25.31 -0.70
C ILE A 19 17.85 25.45 -1.93
N GLY A 20 16.53 25.47 -1.72
CA GLY A 20 15.55 25.59 -2.81
C GLY A 20 15.50 26.96 -3.50
N TYR A 21 15.69 28.03 -2.74
CA TYR A 21 15.49 29.41 -3.23
C TYR A 21 16.73 30.31 -3.18
N GLY A 22 17.71 29.99 -2.34
CA GLY A 22 18.84 30.86 -2.01
C GLY A 22 20.11 30.58 -2.82
N LEU A 23 20.26 29.36 -3.37
CA LEU A 23 21.41 29.00 -4.20
C LEU A 23 21.19 29.50 -5.63
N LYS A 24 22.07 30.41 -6.08
CA LYS A 24 22.13 30.87 -7.47
C LYS A 24 23.04 29.95 -8.28
N ASP A 25 22.82 29.91 -9.60
CA ASP A 25 23.65 29.20 -10.57
C ASP A 25 23.79 27.68 -10.33
N SER A 26 22.81 27.09 -9.64
CA SER A 26 22.76 25.66 -9.33
C SER A 26 21.44 25.07 -9.82
N ASN A 27 21.50 23.97 -10.59
CA ASN A 27 20.32 23.25 -11.06
C ASN A 27 19.95 22.15 -10.07
N ILE A 28 19.19 22.51 -9.02
CA ILE A 28 18.79 21.56 -7.97
C ILE A 28 17.28 21.36 -8.01
N LEU A 29 16.84 20.10 -8.06
CA LEU A 29 15.46 19.71 -7.83
C LEU A 29 15.31 19.18 -6.40
N LEU A 30 14.49 19.85 -5.60
CA LEU A 30 14.13 19.40 -4.26
C LEU A 30 12.75 18.74 -4.28
N ILE A 31 12.70 17.54 -3.72
CA ILE A 31 11.46 16.80 -3.48
C ILE A 31 11.45 16.45 -2.00
N GLY A 32 10.37 16.85 -1.34
CA GLY A 32 10.11 16.59 0.06
C GLY A 32 8.80 15.83 0.24
N THR A 33 8.76 14.89 1.17
CA THR A 33 7.53 14.25 1.62
C THR A 33 7.26 14.62 3.07
N SER A 34 5.99 14.81 3.41
CA SER A 34 5.58 15.16 4.77
C SER A 34 4.09 14.93 4.98
N GLN A 35 3.68 14.96 6.25
CA GLN A 35 2.30 15.28 6.58
C GLN A 35 1.98 16.75 6.24
N LEU A 36 0.72 17.04 5.90
CA LEU A 36 0.28 18.40 5.63
C LEU A 36 0.09 19.16 6.94
N ILE A 37 1.09 19.96 7.31
CA ILE A 37 1.08 20.80 8.51
C ILE A 37 1.50 22.23 8.15
N GLU A 38 1.05 23.19 8.95
CA GLU A 38 1.18 24.62 8.67
C GLU A 38 2.64 25.04 8.38
N LYS A 39 3.60 24.53 9.17
CA LYS A 39 5.02 24.83 8.99
C LYS A 39 5.56 24.44 7.60
N ILE A 40 5.07 23.34 7.02
CA ILE A 40 5.49 22.87 5.70
C ILE A 40 4.83 23.71 4.61
N SER A 41 3.53 24.00 4.73
CA SER A 41 2.83 24.85 3.77
C SER A 41 3.42 26.26 3.68
N ASN A 42 4.01 26.76 4.77
CA ASN A 42 4.63 28.08 4.83
C ASN A 42 6.04 28.15 4.20
N LEU A 43 6.63 27.02 3.77
CA LEU A 43 7.94 27.02 3.11
C LEU A 43 7.88 27.59 1.69
N GLY A 44 6.69 27.63 1.10
CA GLY A 44 6.44 28.20 -0.22
C GLY A 44 6.81 27.30 -1.40
N PHE A 45 7.04 26.00 -1.18
CA PHE A 45 7.20 25.02 -2.26
C PHE A 45 5.87 24.67 -2.91
N GLU A 46 5.90 24.18 -4.16
CA GLU A 46 4.72 23.57 -4.77
C GLU A 46 4.35 22.27 -4.03
N ILE A 47 3.06 22.12 -3.72
CA ILE A 47 2.56 21.00 -2.93
C ILE A 47 1.75 20.07 -3.82
N LEU A 48 2.19 18.81 -3.93
CA LEU A 48 1.43 17.74 -4.54
C LEU A 48 0.76 16.89 -3.45
N ASN A 49 -0.56 17.00 -3.35
CA ASN A 49 -1.32 16.24 -2.36
C ASN A 49 -1.58 14.81 -2.83
N LEU A 50 -1.11 13.84 -2.05
CA LEU A 50 -1.49 12.44 -2.25
C LEU A 50 -2.85 12.19 -1.61
N ARG A 51 -3.72 11.48 -2.33
CA ARG A 51 -5.02 11.02 -1.83
C ARG A 51 -5.06 9.50 -1.78
N PRO A 52 -5.91 8.92 -0.91
CA PRO A 52 -6.21 7.50 -1.00
C PRO A 52 -6.73 7.13 -2.39
N PHE A 53 -6.53 5.87 -2.76
CA PHE A 53 -7.03 5.32 -4.01
C PHE A 53 -8.55 5.36 -4.04
N SER A 54 -9.09 5.74 -5.19
CA SER A 54 -10.48 5.54 -5.53
C SER A 54 -10.77 4.04 -5.69
N LYS A 55 -12.06 3.69 -5.74
CA LYS A 55 -12.49 2.32 -6.04
C LYS A 55 -11.91 1.84 -7.38
N GLY A 56 -11.88 2.70 -8.40
CA GLY A 56 -11.34 2.36 -9.72
C GLY A 56 -9.83 2.10 -9.69
N GLU A 57 -9.06 2.96 -9.01
CA GLU A 57 -7.61 2.77 -8.85
C GLU A 57 -7.28 1.52 -8.01
N THR A 58 -8.13 1.18 -7.04
CA THR A 58 -8.01 -0.07 -6.27
C THR A 58 -8.31 -1.29 -7.15
N GLN A 59 -9.29 -1.19 -8.06
CA GLN A 59 -9.56 -2.24 -9.04
C GLN A 59 -8.37 -2.46 -9.97
N GLU A 60 -7.83 -1.37 -10.52
CA GLU A 60 -6.68 -1.41 -11.43
C GLU A 60 -5.46 -2.02 -10.74
N LEU A 61 -5.23 -1.66 -9.47
CA LEU A 61 -4.18 -2.27 -8.66
C LEU A 61 -4.38 -3.80 -8.54
N LEU A 62 -5.60 -4.26 -8.25
CA LEU A 62 -5.90 -5.69 -8.14
C LEU A 62 -5.70 -6.42 -9.47
N GLU A 63 -6.17 -5.87 -10.57
CA GLU A 63 -6.01 -6.46 -11.91
C GLU A 63 -4.55 -6.56 -12.32
N LYS A 64 -3.73 -5.55 -11.98
CA LYS A 64 -2.28 -5.57 -12.21
C LYS A 64 -1.53 -6.53 -11.29
N THR A 65 -2.01 -6.71 -10.06
CA THR A 65 -1.38 -7.61 -9.07
C THR A 65 -1.75 -9.07 -9.33
N PHE A 66 -3.00 -9.33 -9.70
CA PHE A 66 -3.55 -10.66 -9.89
C PHE A 66 -3.95 -10.87 -11.36
N PHE A 67 -3.01 -11.41 -12.14
CA PHE A 67 -3.17 -11.65 -13.59
C PHE A 67 -4.37 -12.54 -13.98
N LYS A 68 -4.86 -13.38 -13.06
CA LYS A 68 -6.06 -14.21 -13.25
C LYS A 68 -6.70 -14.51 -11.91
N ILE A 69 -7.92 -14.03 -11.68
CA ILE A 69 -8.70 -14.29 -10.46
C ILE A 69 -9.90 -15.18 -10.78
N SER A 70 -9.99 -16.28 -10.04
CA SER A 70 -11.11 -17.22 -9.98
C SER A 70 -11.81 -17.06 -8.63
N LEU A 71 -13.14 -16.96 -8.64
CA LEU A 71 -13.92 -16.86 -7.41
C LEU A 71 -14.53 -18.23 -7.12
N THR A 72 -13.99 -18.93 -6.11
CA THR A 72 -14.50 -20.22 -5.68
C THR A 72 -15.81 -20.01 -4.94
N LYS A 73 -16.90 -20.60 -5.44
CA LYS A 73 -18.26 -20.43 -4.88
C LYS A 73 -18.88 -21.78 -4.67
N ASP A 74 -19.14 -22.10 -3.40
CA ASP A 74 -20.01 -23.20 -3.03
C ASP A 74 -21.51 -22.79 -2.98
N SER A 75 -21.87 -21.54 -3.32
CA SER A 75 -23.30 -21.16 -3.43
C SER A 75 -23.62 -20.06 -4.46
N VAL A 76 -24.45 -20.46 -5.42
CA VAL A 76 -25.47 -19.80 -6.29
C VAL A 76 -25.46 -18.28 -6.61
N LYS A 77 -24.84 -17.35 -5.87
CA LYS A 77 -24.78 -15.92 -6.28
C LYS A 77 -23.42 -15.55 -6.80
N THR A 78 -23.31 -15.17 -8.07
CA THR A 78 -22.09 -14.69 -8.77
C THR A 78 -21.47 -13.48 -8.07
N ALA A 79 -20.79 -13.71 -6.93
CA ALA A 79 -19.82 -12.78 -6.39
C ALA A 79 -18.85 -12.44 -7.52
N SER A 80 -18.75 -11.15 -7.82
CA SER A 80 -17.92 -10.60 -8.88
C SER A 80 -16.63 -10.04 -8.29
N ILE A 81 -15.59 -9.91 -9.11
CA ILE A 81 -14.35 -9.23 -8.71
C ILE A 81 -14.60 -7.78 -8.26
N ASN A 82 -15.66 -7.18 -8.79
CA ASN A 82 -16.12 -5.85 -8.40
C ASN A 82 -16.65 -5.83 -6.96
N ASP A 83 -17.30 -6.90 -6.49
CA ASP A 83 -17.76 -7.01 -5.10
C ASP A 83 -16.57 -7.13 -4.13
N PHE A 84 -15.56 -7.92 -4.50
CA PHE A 84 -14.32 -8.03 -3.73
C PHE A 84 -13.57 -6.70 -3.68
N THR A 85 -13.45 -6.02 -4.84
CA THR A 85 -12.80 -4.71 -4.95
C THR A 85 -13.53 -3.67 -4.11
N GLN A 86 -14.86 -3.64 -4.17
CA GLN A 86 -15.67 -2.72 -3.37
C GLN A 86 -15.51 -2.97 -1.88
N TRP A 87 -15.50 -4.24 -1.49
CA TRP A 87 -15.25 -4.62 -0.10
C TRP A 87 -13.86 -4.18 0.35
N LEU A 88 -12.82 -4.47 -0.42
CA LEU A 88 -11.43 -4.12 -0.10
C LEU A 88 -11.23 -2.60 -0.02
N HIS A 89 -11.82 -1.84 -0.94
CA HIS A 89 -11.78 -0.39 -0.94
C HIS A 89 -12.47 0.18 0.31
N LYS A 90 -13.63 -0.36 0.68
CA LYS A 90 -14.37 0.06 1.88
C LYS A 90 -13.58 -0.22 3.16
N GLU A 91 -12.97 -1.40 3.28
CA GLU A 91 -12.23 -1.79 4.50
C GLU A 91 -10.90 -1.05 4.64
N SER A 92 -10.19 -0.82 3.54
CA SER A 92 -8.89 -0.13 3.54
C SER A 92 -9.00 1.41 3.51
N GLY A 93 -10.19 1.95 3.22
CA GLY A 93 -10.37 3.37 2.91
C GLY A 93 -9.60 3.84 1.66
N GLY A 94 -9.18 2.91 0.80
CA GLY A 94 -8.32 3.20 -0.34
C GLY A 94 -6.85 3.45 0.01
N ASN A 95 -6.43 3.24 1.26
CA ASN A 95 -5.04 3.43 1.65
C ASN A 95 -4.18 2.26 1.11
N PRO A 96 -3.14 2.51 0.28
CA PRO A 96 -2.34 1.45 -0.32
C PRO A 96 -1.70 0.49 0.69
N LEU A 97 -1.22 0.99 1.84
CA LEU A 97 -0.63 0.15 2.88
C LEU A 97 -1.67 -0.81 3.47
N PHE A 98 -2.86 -0.30 3.80
CA PHE A 98 -3.94 -1.15 4.32
C PHE A 98 -4.45 -2.15 3.28
N ILE A 99 -4.50 -1.77 2.00
CA ILE A 99 -4.86 -2.69 0.92
C ILE A 99 -3.88 -3.87 0.90
N VAL A 100 -2.57 -3.59 0.86
CA VAL A 100 -1.53 -4.62 0.81
C VAL A 100 -1.56 -5.51 2.05
N GLU A 101 -1.63 -4.93 3.25
CA GLU A 101 -1.68 -5.70 4.49
C GLU A 101 -2.94 -6.56 4.61
N THR A 102 -4.08 -6.05 4.13
CA THR A 102 -5.32 -6.83 4.07
C THR A 102 -5.16 -8.01 3.11
N LEU A 103 -4.65 -7.79 1.90
CA LEU A 103 -4.41 -8.86 0.92
C LEU A 103 -3.43 -9.92 1.46
N LYS A 104 -2.33 -9.48 2.10
CA LYS A 104 -1.36 -10.36 2.76
C LYS A 104 -2.02 -11.21 3.83
N THR A 105 -2.83 -10.59 4.69
CA THR A 105 -3.53 -11.29 5.77
C THR A 105 -4.53 -12.31 5.21
N LEU A 106 -5.25 -11.97 4.14
CA LEU A 106 -6.15 -12.91 3.47
C LEU A 106 -5.40 -14.10 2.85
N TYR A 107 -4.19 -13.85 2.34
CA TYR A 107 -3.32 -14.91 1.83
C TYR A 107 -2.80 -15.82 2.96
N GLU A 108 -2.27 -15.25 4.04
CA GLU A 108 -1.78 -15.99 5.21
C GLU A 108 -2.88 -16.88 5.82
N ASN A 109 -4.13 -16.39 5.84
CA ASN A 109 -5.29 -17.14 6.33
C ASN A 109 -5.91 -18.08 5.28
N LYS A 110 -5.29 -18.26 4.11
CA LYS A 110 -5.78 -19.14 3.02
C LYS A 110 -7.20 -18.79 2.52
N VAL A 111 -7.59 -17.52 2.66
CA VAL A 111 -8.80 -16.94 2.05
C VAL A 111 -8.54 -16.61 0.59
N ILE A 112 -7.37 -16.03 0.31
CA ILE A 112 -6.81 -15.89 -1.03
C ILE A 112 -5.68 -16.91 -1.17
N TYR A 113 -5.61 -17.62 -2.29
CA TYR A 113 -4.53 -18.58 -2.53
C TYR A 113 -4.30 -18.79 -4.02
N TYR A 114 -3.10 -19.21 -4.39
CA TYR A 114 -2.73 -19.46 -5.78
C TYR A 114 -2.75 -20.96 -6.08
N GLN A 115 -3.52 -21.37 -7.07
CA GLN A 115 -3.63 -22.78 -7.49
C GLN A 115 -4.00 -22.86 -8.97
N THR A 116 -3.52 -23.89 -9.67
CA THR A 116 -3.89 -24.16 -11.09
C THR A 116 -3.78 -22.94 -12.01
N ASN A 117 -2.69 -22.18 -11.85
CA ASN A 117 -2.39 -20.99 -12.64
C ASN A 117 -3.42 -19.85 -12.52
N ALA A 118 -4.10 -19.76 -11.37
CA ALA A 118 -5.04 -18.70 -11.05
C ALA A 118 -5.03 -18.39 -9.54
N TRP A 119 -5.35 -17.16 -9.20
CA TRP A 119 -5.66 -16.74 -7.83
C TRP A 119 -7.09 -17.10 -7.51
N HIS A 120 -7.32 -17.74 -6.36
CA HIS A 120 -8.63 -18.14 -5.88
C HIS A 120 -9.00 -17.35 -4.63
N ILE A 121 -10.24 -16.89 -4.54
CA ILE A 121 -10.75 -16.14 -3.39
C ILE A 121 -11.98 -16.85 -2.83
N LYS A 122 -11.92 -17.24 -1.56
CA LYS A 122 -13.04 -17.82 -0.82
C LYS A 122 -13.99 -16.73 -0.34
N THR A 123 -14.96 -16.38 -1.18
CA THR A 123 -15.88 -15.26 -0.91
C THR A 123 -16.78 -15.45 0.30
N ASP A 124 -16.94 -16.70 0.76
CA ASP A 124 -17.79 -17.10 1.88
C ASP A 124 -17.16 -16.76 3.23
N LEU A 125 -15.82 -16.77 3.29
CA LEU A 125 -15.03 -16.37 4.45
C LEU A 125 -14.97 -14.84 4.61
N LEU A 126 -15.08 -14.11 3.48
CA LEU A 126 -15.19 -12.64 3.48
C LEU A 126 -16.48 -12.10 4.11
N LYS A 127 -17.47 -12.95 4.42
CA LYS A 127 -18.70 -12.52 5.10
C LYS A 127 -18.74 -12.89 6.58
N LYS A 128 -17.80 -13.71 7.06
CA LYS A 128 -17.93 -14.47 8.32
C LYS A 128 -17.06 -13.97 9.48
N GLY A 129 -16.66 -12.69 9.51
CA GLY A 129 -15.95 -12.11 10.65
C GLY A 129 -14.46 -12.48 10.76
N GLU A 130 -13.91 -13.31 9.85
CA GLU A 130 -12.45 -13.52 9.75
C GLU A 130 -11.72 -12.21 9.40
N ILE A 131 -12.44 -11.24 8.85
CA ILE A 131 -11.97 -9.89 8.51
C ILE A 131 -11.78 -9.01 9.75
N ASP A 132 -12.60 -9.14 10.79
CA ASP A 132 -12.40 -8.39 12.04
C ASP A 132 -11.08 -8.83 12.70
N LYS A 133 -10.73 -10.12 12.53
CA LYS A 133 -9.45 -10.68 12.91
C LYS A 133 -8.30 -10.17 12.06
N ALA A 134 -8.51 -10.00 10.75
CA ALA A 134 -7.52 -9.38 9.87
C ALA A 134 -7.29 -7.90 10.25
N LYS A 135 -8.35 -7.15 10.54
CA LYS A 135 -8.29 -5.76 10.99
C LYS A 135 -7.56 -5.62 12.33
N SER A 136 -7.82 -6.51 13.30
CA SER A 136 -7.09 -6.52 14.58
C SER A 136 -5.62 -6.88 14.39
N LEU A 137 -5.31 -7.85 13.52
CA LEU A 137 -3.93 -8.25 13.22
C LEU A 137 -3.15 -7.15 12.48
N VAL A 138 -3.79 -6.41 11.57
CA VAL A 138 -3.18 -5.27 10.89
C VAL A 138 -2.97 -4.11 11.88
N GLN A 139 -3.92 -3.84 12.77
CA GLN A 139 -3.74 -2.86 13.84
C GLN A 139 -2.60 -3.24 14.81
N GLU A 140 -2.43 -4.53 15.11
CA GLU A 140 -1.36 -5.06 15.97
C GLU A 140 0.01 -5.15 15.25
N LYS A 141 0.06 -5.45 13.95
CA LYS A 141 1.30 -5.46 13.15
C LYS A 141 1.79 -4.05 12.80
N LEU A 142 0.89 -3.06 12.68
CA LEU A 142 1.27 -1.65 12.45
C LEU A 142 2.00 -1.01 13.64
N THR A 143 2.03 -1.67 14.80
CA THR A 143 2.90 -1.32 15.93
C THR A 143 4.33 -1.87 15.83
N THR A 144 4.59 -2.85 14.96
CA THR A 144 5.91 -3.50 14.71
C THR A 144 6.38 -3.19 13.27
N LYS A 145 6.66 -1.91 13.02
CA LYS A 145 6.56 -1.28 11.68
C LYS A 145 7.71 -1.49 10.70
N GLU A 146 8.91 -1.89 11.12
CA GLU A 146 10.10 -1.72 10.28
C GLU A 146 10.53 -2.98 9.52
N GLU A 147 10.50 -4.16 10.15
CA GLU A 147 11.03 -5.39 9.54
C GLU A 147 10.10 -5.94 8.46
N ILE A 148 8.80 -5.90 8.68
CA ILE A 148 7.80 -6.45 7.75
C ILE A 148 7.80 -5.70 6.41
N ARG A 149 7.97 -4.38 6.47
CA ARG A 149 7.95 -3.51 5.29
C ARG A 149 9.17 -3.76 4.39
N TYR A 150 10.33 -4.02 4.99
CA TYR A 150 11.57 -4.32 4.26
C TYR A 150 11.47 -5.64 3.48
N PHE A 151 11.09 -6.73 4.17
CA PHE A 151 11.01 -8.07 3.59
C PHE A 151 9.96 -8.17 2.46
N PHE A 152 8.80 -7.53 2.65
CA PHE A 152 7.74 -7.55 1.64
C PHE A 152 8.06 -6.73 0.40
N THR A 153 8.71 -5.57 0.57
CA THR A 153 9.18 -4.75 -0.56
C THR A 153 10.23 -5.50 -1.37
N LEU A 154 11.13 -6.21 -0.69
CA LEU A 154 12.17 -7.02 -1.33
C LEU A 154 11.55 -8.20 -2.12
N ALA A 155 10.56 -8.88 -1.55
CA ALA A 155 9.86 -9.98 -2.20
C ALA A 155 9.08 -9.52 -3.45
N MET A 156 8.40 -8.37 -3.37
CA MET A 156 7.71 -7.75 -4.52
C MET A 156 8.70 -7.38 -5.64
N ILE A 157 9.85 -6.79 -5.29
CA ILE A 157 10.90 -6.46 -6.26
C ILE A 157 11.45 -7.73 -6.93
N TYR A 158 11.74 -8.78 -6.16
CA TYR A 158 12.22 -10.05 -6.72
C TYR A 158 11.19 -10.75 -7.59
N SER A 159 9.91 -10.66 -7.24
CA SER A 159 8.81 -11.22 -8.03
C SER A 159 8.65 -10.51 -9.38
N VAL A 160 8.69 -9.18 -9.40
CA VAL A 160 8.66 -8.38 -10.64
C VAL A 160 9.90 -8.62 -11.51
N GLN A 161 11.05 -8.93 -10.90
CA GLN A 161 12.27 -9.29 -11.62
C GLN A 161 12.29 -10.76 -12.11
N GLY A 162 11.22 -11.54 -11.89
CA GLY A 162 11.16 -12.96 -12.26
C GLY A 162 12.03 -13.87 -11.39
N LYS A 163 12.55 -13.38 -10.26
CA LYS A 163 13.44 -14.11 -9.35
C LYS A 163 12.64 -14.76 -8.22
N THR A 164 11.79 -15.71 -8.59
CA THR A 164 10.80 -16.35 -7.70
C THR A 164 11.40 -17.01 -6.45
N ALA A 165 12.54 -17.70 -6.58
CA ALA A 165 13.22 -18.33 -5.43
C ALA A 165 13.77 -17.33 -4.39
N GLN A 166 14.08 -16.10 -4.83
CA GLN A 166 14.57 -15.03 -3.95
C GLN A 166 13.40 -14.24 -3.36
N ALA A 167 12.28 -14.14 -4.09
CA ALA A 167 11.02 -13.63 -3.57
C ALA A 167 10.48 -14.49 -2.43
N GLU A 168 10.54 -15.83 -2.56
CA GLU A 168 10.14 -16.76 -1.50
C GLU A 168 11.07 -16.71 -0.27
N LYS A 169 12.37 -16.51 -0.47
CA LYS A 169 13.33 -16.36 0.66
C LYS A 169 13.23 -15.04 1.39
N ALA A 170 12.66 -14.02 0.75
CA ALA A 170 12.49 -12.68 1.32
C ALA A 170 11.17 -12.53 2.08
N LEU A 171 10.29 -13.53 2.04
CA LEU A 171 9.05 -13.63 2.81
C LEU A 171 9.25 -14.49 4.06
#